data_AF-A0A7R8D6X7-F1
#
_entry.id   AF-A0A7R8D6X7-F1
#
_cell.length_a   1.000
_cell.length_b   1.000
_cell.length_c   1.000
_cell.angle_alpha   90.00
_cell.angle_beta   90.00
_cell.angle_gamma   90.00
#
_symmetry.space_group_name_H-M   'P 1'
#
loop_
_entity.id
_entity.type
_entity.pdbx_description
1 polymer ?
#
loop_
_entity_poly.entity_id
_entity_poly.type
_entity_poly.pdbx_seq_one_letter_code
_entity_poly.pdbx_strand_id
1 'polypeptide(L)'
;MAHIEQIRCVHPNAFKFTWERRIGRFGNLSEDYELLIVPSNNESEPLTTVSPSDLVKRKTTFSNALLEITKDFHSKFLLSLDPPIHVDNEKVARWHKDFNPDTCCSDIDVTKLPAKPEINALLLVSEAMRETNKLFHSEISVPAKDEKSSSSVEEDKNDEEEAAFKEALKNRFKGINPVLVKKILAKEKLLMEKELVTDKEKTDELKQIDQLYDVARFLRSTFINEKKVALRMDFLLPRLLKSFSFNAPDMNKMVKLLSELSPTFLKLINIRNTDYAKVDKNVSLLLVEKSINDHKNKK
;
A
#
# COMPACT_ATOMS: atom_id res chain seq x y z
N MET A 1 -15.97 11.29 -21.77
CA MET A 1 -16.54 11.34 -20.41
C MET A 1 -16.00 10.22 -19.55
N ALA A 2 -16.17 8.94 -19.91
CA ALA A 2 -15.64 7.73 -19.25
C ALA A 2 -14.60 7.93 -18.13
N HIS A 3 -13.37 8.40 -18.41
CA HIS A 3 -12.34 8.58 -17.38
C HIS A 3 -12.73 9.52 -16.22
N ILE A 4 -13.59 10.52 -16.45
CA ILE A 4 -14.14 11.40 -15.39
C ILE A 4 -15.15 10.62 -14.53
N GLU A 5 -15.93 9.72 -15.14
CA GLU A 5 -16.90 8.83 -14.47
C GLU A 5 -16.18 7.73 -13.66
N GLN A 6 -15.03 7.25 -14.16
CA GLN A 6 -14.11 6.35 -13.44
C GLN A 6 -13.42 7.05 -12.26
N ILE A 7 -12.87 8.26 -12.47
CA ILE A 7 -12.28 9.08 -11.38
C ILE A 7 -13.33 9.38 -10.30
N ARG A 8 -14.58 9.65 -10.69
CA ARG A 8 -15.70 9.82 -9.75
C ARG A 8 -16.04 8.53 -9.01
N CYS A 9 -15.89 7.36 -9.62
CA CYS A 9 -16.12 6.08 -8.93
C CYS A 9 -15.06 5.81 -7.86
N VAL A 10 -13.78 6.03 -8.18
CA VAL A 10 -12.65 5.85 -7.24
C VAL A 10 -12.66 6.88 -6.11
N HIS A 11 -13.06 8.13 -6.38
CA HIS A 11 -13.11 9.17 -5.35
C HIS A 11 -14.32 10.12 -5.58
N PRO A 12 -15.53 9.77 -5.13
CA PRO A 12 -16.75 10.52 -5.44
C PRO A 12 -16.77 11.95 -4.90
N ASN A 13 -16.10 12.18 -3.77
CA ASN A 13 -16.01 13.48 -3.11
C ASN A 13 -14.88 14.38 -3.65
N ALA A 14 -14.14 13.95 -4.68
CA ALA A 14 -13.02 14.70 -5.24
C ALA A 14 -13.44 16.03 -5.90
N PHE A 15 -14.56 16.00 -6.63
CA PHE A 15 -14.97 17.07 -7.53
C PHE A 15 -16.48 17.31 -7.47
N LYS A 16 -16.88 18.58 -7.47
CA LYS A 16 -18.26 19.00 -7.67
C LYS A 16 -18.48 19.24 -9.16
N PHE A 17 -19.52 18.62 -9.70
CA PHE A 17 -19.90 18.68 -11.11
C PHE A 17 -21.15 19.54 -11.26
N THR A 18 -21.07 20.66 -11.98
CA THR A 18 -22.18 21.58 -12.21
C THR A 18 -22.29 21.94 -13.69
N TRP A 19 -23.52 22.05 -14.20
CA TRP A 19 -23.77 22.46 -15.59
C TRP A 19 -24.04 23.96 -15.63
N GLU A 20 -23.23 24.71 -16.38
CA GLU A 20 -23.37 26.16 -16.54
C GLU A 20 -23.61 26.50 -18.01
N ARG A 21 -24.37 27.57 -18.27
CA ARG A 21 -24.63 28.05 -19.64
C ARG A 21 -23.40 28.82 -20.12
N ARG A 22 -22.85 28.42 -21.27
CA ARG A 22 -21.74 29.12 -21.91
C ARG A 22 -22.11 30.59 -22.14
N ILE A 23 -21.27 31.50 -21.70
CA ILE A 23 -21.43 32.93 -21.97
C ILE A 23 -20.90 33.22 -23.38
N GLY A 24 -21.77 33.69 -24.26
CA GLY A 24 -21.43 34.11 -25.61
C GLY A 24 -20.73 35.47 -25.67
N ARG A 25 -20.27 35.85 -26.87
CA ARG A 25 -19.72 37.19 -27.09
C ARG A 25 -20.77 38.26 -26.71
N PHE A 26 -20.32 39.28 -25.99
CA PHE A 26 -21.15 40.35 -25.39
C PHE A 26 -22.09 39.92 -24.24
N GLY A 27 -21.86 38.78 -23.59
CA GLY A 27 -22.56 38.42 -22.35
C GLY A 27 -23.90 37.71 -22.52
N ASN A 28 -24.36 37.52 -23.77
CA ASN A 28 -25.56 36.73 -24.07
C ASN A 28 -25.35 35.26 -23.68
N LEU A 29 -26.25 34.67 -22.88
CA LEU A 29 -26.16 33.26 -22.49
C LEU A 29 -26.49 32.36 -23.69
N SER A 30 -25.59 31.45 -24.05
CA SER A 30 -25.81 30.44 -25.10
C SER A 30 -26.86 29.41 -24.71
N GLU A 31 -27.30 28.63 -25.69
CA GLU A 31 -28.01 27.35 -25.51
C GLU A 31 -27.02 26.19 -25.25
N ASP A 32 -25.73 26.42 -25.47
CA ASP A 32 -24.67 25.51 -25.03
C ASP A 32 -24.56 25.50 -23.49
N TYR A 33 -24.64 24.31 -22.90
CA TYR A 33 -24.22 24.04 -21.52
C TYR A 33 -22.86 23.36 -21.51
N GLU A 34 -21.96 23.85 -20.67
CA GLU A 34 -20.64 23.28 -20.41
C GLU A 34 -20.61 22.69 -18.98
N LEU A 35 -19.85 21.61 -18.80
CA LEU A 35 -19.71 20.92 -17.51
C LEU A 35 -18.54 21.52 -16.73
N LEU A 36 -18.85 22.33 -15.71
CA LEU A 36 -17.87 22.85 -14.77
C LEU A 36 -17.47 21.74 -13.78
N ILE A 37 -16.15 21.57 -13.59
CA ILE A 37 -15.57 20.59 -12.67
C ILE A 37 -14.77 21.36 -11.62
N VAL A 38 -15.31 21.48 -10.42
CA VAL A 38 -14.71 22.26 -9.32
C VAL A 38 -14.08 21.32 -8.30
N PRO A 39 -12.80 21.48 -7.91
CA PRO A 39 -12.21 20.68 -6.85
C PRO A 39 -12.90 20.96 -5.51
N SER A 40 -13.20 19.90 -4.75
CA SER A 40 -13.72 19.99 -3.38
C SER A 40 -12.82 19.19 -2.43
N ASN A 41 -12.67 19.63 -1.19
CA ASN A 41 -12.12 18.82 -0.11
C ASN A 41 -13.24 18.56 0.91
N ASN A 42 -13.47 17.29 1.25
CA ASN A 42 -14.33 16.85 2.35
C ASN A 42 -15.72 17.52 2.39
N GLU A 43 -16.49 17.25 1.34
CA GLU A 43 -17.96 17.40 1.22
C GLU A 43 -18.55 18.83 1.20
N SER A 44 -18.01 19.80 1.96
CA SER A 44 -18.73 21.07 2.19
C SER A 44 -18.46 22.18 1.15
N GLU A 45 -17.21 22.45 0.75
CA GLU A 45 -16.87 23.69 0.02
C GLU A 45 -16.06 23.51 -1.28
N PRO A 46 -16.39 24.27 -2.34
CA PRO A 46 -15.57 24.35 -3.55
C PRO A 46 -14.27 25.13 -3.29
N LEU A 47 -13.14 24.57 -3.68
CA LEU A 47 -11.83 25.19 -3.54
C LEU A 47 -11.56 26.20 -4.66
N THR A 48 -11.65 27.50 -4.35
CA THR A 48 -11.31 28.61 -5.27
C THR A 48 -9.84 28.58 -5.69
N THR A 49 -8.95 28.05 -4.85
CA THR A 49 -7.53 27.83 -5.16
C THR A 49 -7.07 26.50 -4.58
N VAL A 50 -6.09 25.85 -5.21
CA VAL A 50 -5.54 24.57 -4.77
C VAL A 50 -4.03 24.72 -4.54
N SER A 51 -3.58 24.49 -3.30
CA SER A 51 -2.15 24.58 -2.95
C SER A 51 -1.38 23.39 -3.54
N PRO A 52 -0.08 23.52 -3.89
CA PRO A 52 0.76 22.38 -4.26
C PRO A 52 0.73 21.25 -3.21
N SER A 53 0.65 21.59 -1.92
CA SER A 53 0.48 20.61 -0.83
C SER A 53 -0.83 19.83 -0.92
N ASP A 54 -1.90 20.45 -1.42
CA ASP A 54 -3.21 19.80 -1.56
C ASP A 54 -3.28 18.95 -2.84
N LEU A 55 -2.56 19.32 -3.90
CA LEU A 55 -2.35 18.43 -5.05
C LEU A 55 -1.63 17.14 -4.65
N VAL A 56 -0.62 17.23 -3.77
CA VAL A 56 0.06 16.04 -3.21
C VAL A 56 -0.91 15.20 -2.39
N LYS A 57 -1.66 15.80 -1.43
CA LYS A 57 -2.67 15.08 -0.63
C LYS A 57 -3.69 14.36 -1.52
N ARG A 58 -4.27 15.06 -2.50
CA ARG A 58 -5.28 14.52 -3.42
C ARG A 58 -4.73 13.38 -4.25
N LYS A 59 -3.48 13.49 -4.74
CA LYS A 59 -2.78 12.39 -5.44
C LYS A 59 -2.58 11.18 -4.52
N THR A 60 -2.16 11.38 -3.25
CA THR A 60 -1.99 10.27 -2.31
C THR A 60 -3.33 9.62 -1.94
N THR A 61 -4.39 10.39 -1.69
CA THR A 61 -5.73 9.84 -1.41
C THR A 61 -6.25 9.01 -2.58
N PHE A 62 -6.15 9.52 -3.81
CA PHE A 62 -6.55 8.79 -5.01
C PHE A 62 -5.71 7.52 -5.23
N SER A 63 -4.39 7.59 -5.00
CA SER A 63 -3.51 6.43 -5.07
C SER A 63 -3.82 5.39 -4.01
N ASN A 64 -4.25 5.79 -2.81
CA ASN A 64 -4.62 4.88 -1.73
C ASN A 64 -5.95 4.17 -2.03
N ALA A 65 -6.95 4.89 -2.54
CA ALA A 65 -8.22 4.28 -2.97
C ALA A 65 -8.02 3.24 -4.09
N LEU A 66 -7.14 3.50 -5.06
CA LEU A 66 -6.76 2.50 -6.06
C LEU A 66 -6.04 1.29 -5.45
N LEU A 67 -5.20 1.49 -4.43
CA LEU A 67 -4.53 0.40 -3.72
C LEU A 67 -5.50 -0.43 -2.88
N GLU A 68 -6.55 0.17 -2.31
CA GLU A 68 -7.63 -0.54 -1.61
C GLU A 68 -8.42 -1.43 -2.59
N ILE A 69 -8.84 -0.89 -3.73
CA ILE A 69 -9.46 -1.66 -4.82
C ILE A 69 -8.55 -2.81 -5.29
N THR A 70 -7.25 -2.56 -5.45
CA THR A 70 -6.28 -3.59 -5.86
C THR A 70 -6.10 -4.67 -4.78
N LYS A 71 -6.16 -4.31 -3.49
CA LYS A 71 -6.16 -5.26 -2.37
C LYS A 71 -7.41 -6.15 -2.36
N ASP A 72 -8.57 -5.61 -2.71
CA ASP A 72 -9.80 -6.41 -2.82
C ASP A 72 -9.79 -7.38 -4.00
N PHE A 73 -9.15 -7.03 -5.13
CA PHE A 73 -8.88 -8.01 -6.20
C PHE A 73 -7.82 -9.04 -5.77
N HIS A 74 -6.78 -8.63 -5.06
CA HIS A 74 -5.74 -9.53 -4.52
C HIS A 74 -6.30 -10.52 -3.49
N SER A 75 -7.21 -10.10 -2.60
CA SER A 75 -7.83 -10.99 -1.61
C SER A 75 -8.76 -12.01 -2.28
N LYS A 76 -9.56 -11.61 -3.28
CA LYS A 76 -10.34 -12.53 -4.13
C LYS A 76 -9.44 -13.55 -4.84
N PHE A 77 -8.31 -13.10 -5.40
CA PHE A 77 -7.32 -13.97 -6.05
C PHE A 77 -6.65 -14.96 -5.08
N LEU A 78 -6.29 -14.53 -3.87
CA LEU A 78 -5.73 -15.44 -2.84
C LEU A 78 -6.72 -16.53 -2.41
N LEU A 79 -8.04 -16.29 -2.52
CA LEU A 79 -9.08 -17.27 -2.24
C LEU A 79 -9.34 -18.27 -3.37
N SER A 80 -9.00 -17.94 -4.64
CA SER A 80 -9.17 -18.87 -5.78
C SER A 80 -7.98 -19.81 -6.00
N LEU A 81 -6.81 -19.53 -5.40
CA LEU A 81 -5.67 -20.45 -5.37
C LEU A 81 -6.01 -21.74 -4.60
N ASP A 82 -5.45 -22.88 -5.02
CA ASP A 82 -5.44 -24.14 -4.25
C ASP A 82 -4.01 -24.41 -3.72
N PRO A 83 -3.76 -24.39 -2.40
CA PRO A 83 -4.72 -24.18 -1.30
C PRO A 83 -5.08 -22.69 -1.07
N PRO A 84 -6.34 -22.36 -0.70
CA PRO A 84 -6.76 -20.98 -0.47
C PRO A 84 -5.96 -20.29 0.63
N ILE A 85 -5.60 -19.03 0.41
CA ILE A 85 -4.82 -18.19 1.32
C ILE A 85 -5.70 -17.02 1.80
N HIS A 86 -5.55 -16.63 3.06
CA HIS A 86 -6.31 -15.54 3.65
C HIS A 86 -5.35 -14.59 4.37
N VAL A 87 -5.34 -13.31 3.97
CA VAL A 87 -4.49 -12.26 4.52
C VAL A 87 -5.34 -10.99 4.65
N ASP A 88 -5.28 -10.33 5.79
CA ASP A 88 -5.99 -9.06 6.00
C ASP A 88 -5.42 -7.96 5.10
N ASN A 89 -6.29 -7.21 4.40
CA ASN A 89 -5.90 -6.11 3.51
C ASN A 89 -4.92 -5.10 4.16
N GLU A 90 -5.02 -4.87 5.47
CA GLU A 90 -4.11 -3.98 6.22
C GLU A 90 -2.66 -4.50 6.27
N LYS A 91 -2.45 -5.83 6.28
CA LYS A 91 -1.16 -6.49 6.51
C LYS A 91 -0.42 -6.86 5.22
N VAL A 92 -1.04 -6.65 4.05
CA VAL A 92 -0.43 -6.92 2.74
C VAL A 92 0.68 -5.90 2.45
N ALA A 93 1.92 -6.27 2.76
CA ALA A 93 3.12 -5.47 2.48
C ALA A 93 3.73 -5.75 1.09
N ARG A 94 3.32 -6.84 0.43
CA ARG A 94 3.73 -7.27 -0.92
C ARG A 94 2.58 -7.99 -1.64
N TRP A 95 2.57 -7.92 -2.96
CA TRP A 95 1.70 -8.76 -3.79
C TRP A 95 2.19 -10.20 -3.87
N HIS A 96 1.28 -11.12 -4.19
CA HIS A 96 1.64 -12.51 -4.51
C HIS A 96 2.44 -12.58 -5.82
N LYS A 97 3.40 -13.51 -5.92
CA LYS A 97 4.30 -13.64 -7.07
C LYS A 97 3.56 -13.78 -8.41
N ASP A 98 2.49 -14.56 -8.43
CA ASP A 98 1.71 -14.85 -9.63
C ASP A 98 0.44 -13.97 -9.75
N PHE A 99 0.28 -12.96 -8.88
CA PHE A 99 -0.74 -11.92 -9.03
C PHE A 99 -0.18 -10.77 -9.86
N ASN A 100 -0.70 -10.60 -11.07
CA ASN A 100 -0.36 -9.46 -11.92
C ASN A 100 -1.50 -8.42 -11.89
N PRO A 101 -1.31 -7.22 -11.32
CA PRO A 101 -2.39 -6.22 -11.25
C PRO A 101 -2.92 -5.82 -12.64
N ASP A 102 -2.05 -5.80 -13.66
CA ASP A 102 -2.41 -5.44 -15.04
C ASP A 102 -3.25 -6.52 -15.78
N THR A 103 -3.53 -7.66 -15.13
CA THR A 103 -4.28 -8.78 -15.73
C THR A 103 -5.37 -9.34 -14.79
N CYS A 104 -5.20 -9.20 -13.47
CA CYS A 104 -6.13 -9.72 -12.46
C CYS A 104 -7.14 -8.67 -11.95
N CYS A 105 -6.94 -7.39 -12.23
CA CYS A 105 -7.90 -6.33 -11.90
C CYS A 105 -8.88 -6.12 -13.06
N SER A 106 -10.17 -6.00 -12.76
CA SER A 106 -11.18 -5.56 -13.73
C SER A 106 -11.03 -4.07 -14.03
N ASP A 107 -11.58 -3.64 -15.17
CA ASP A 107 -11.69 -2.21 -15.51
C ASP A 107 -12.47 -1.44 -14.42
N ILE A 108 -12.09 -0.17 -14.19
CA ILE A 108 -12.71 0.65 -13.15
C ILE A 108 -14.15 1.03 -13.55
N ASP A 109 -15.10 0.75 -12.67
CA ASP A 109 -16.53 1.08 -12.82
C ASP A 109 -16.78 2.57 -13.11
N VAL A 110 -17.86 2.83 -13.86
CA VAL A 110 -18.24 4.19 -14.30
C VAL A 110 -19.40 4.76 -13.47
N THR A 111 -19.09 5.66 -12.54
CA THR A 111 -20.11 6.41 -11.81
C THR A 111 -20.66 7.55 -12.67
N LYS A 112 -21.91 7.41 -13.12
CA LYS A 112 -22.62 8.35 -14.00
C LYS A 112 -22.49 9.81 -13.52
N LEU A 113 -22.15 10.71 -14.43
CA LEU A 113 -22.16 12.16 -14.19
C LEU A 113 -23.60 12.70 -14.04
N PRO A 114 -23.81 13.90 -13.45
CA PRO A 114 -25.12 14.54 -13.50
C PRO A 114 -25.56 14.73 -14.96
N ALA A 115 -26.79 14.34 -15.28
CA ALA A 115 -27.32 14.45 -16.64
C ALA A 115 -27.25 15.91 -17.13
N LYS A 116 -26.93 16.11 -18.41
CA LYS A 116 -26.98 17.43 -19.03
C LYS A 116 -28.43 17.96 -18.94
N PRO A 117 -28.67 19.21 -18.49
CA PRO A 117 -30.00 19.78 -18.54
C PRO A 117 -30.45 19.87 -20.00
N GLU A 118 -31.51 19.14 -20.35
CA GLU A 118 -32.10 19.20 -21.68
C GLU A 118 -32.89 20.50 -21.83
N ILE A 119 -32.40 21.42 -22.67
CA ILE A 119 -33.20 22.55 -23.12
C ILE A 119 -34.24 22.05 -24.12
N ASN A 120 -35.27 21.40 -23.60
CA ASN A 120 -36.54 21.32 -24.29
C ASN A 120 -37.07 22.76 -24.38
N ALA A 121 -36.73 23.49 -25.45
CA ALA A 121 -37.07 24.90 -25.60
C ALA A 121 -38.58 25.16 -25.46
N LEU A 122 -39.39 24.20 -25.92
CA LEU A 122 -40.84 24.19 -25.69
C LEU A 122 -41.22 24.05 -24.20
N LEU A 123 -40.49 23.24 -23.41
CA LEU A 123 -40.71 23.17 -21.97
C LEU A 123 -40.27 24.47 -21.29
N LEU A 124 -39.09 25.01 -21.58
CA LEU A 124 -38.62 26.27 -21.00
C LEU A 124 -39.55 27.45 -21.33
N VAL A 125 -40.03 27.54 -22.58
CA VAL A 125 -41.03 28.53 -22.99
C VAL A 125 -42.38 28.26 -22.34
N SER A 126 -42.81 26.99 -22.21
CA SER A 126 -44.04 26.64 -21.49
C SER A 126 -43.96 26.89 -19.99
N GLU A 127 -42.76 26.79 -19.38
CA GLU A 127 -42.54 26.98 -17.95
C GLU A 127 -42.38 28.45 -17.62
N ALA A 128 -41.71 29.25 -18.44
CA ALA A 128 -41.77 30.71 -18.38
C ALA A 128 -43.21 31.22 -18.60
N MET A 129 -43.95 30.66 -19.58
CA MET A 129 -45.38 30.93 -19.72
C MET A 129 -46.21 30.38 -18.56
N ARG A 130 -45.76 29.34 -17.85
CA ARG A 130 -46.45 28.83 -16.65
C ARG A 130 -46.12 29.66 -15.42
N GLU A 131 -44.96 30.29 -15.32
CA GLU A 131 -44.66 31.25 -14.27
C GLU A 131 -45.46 32.55 -14.47
N THR A 132 -45.53 33.09 -15.69
CA THR A 132 -46.43 34.21 -15.98
C THR A 132 -47.89 33.81 -15.76
N ASN A 133 -48.34 32.67 -16.29
CA ASN A 133 -49.71 32.20 -16.06
C ASN A 133 -49.98 31.81 -14.60
N LYS A 134 -48.99 31.51 -13.76
CA LYS A 134 -49.14 31.26 -12.32
C LYS A 134 -49.18 32.55 -11.50
N LEU A 135 -48.60 33.64 -12.01
CA LEU A 135 -48.89 34.99 -11.52
C LEU A 135 -50.34 35.37 -11.85
N PHE A 136 -50.81 35.09 -13.08
CA PHE A 136 -52.20 35.33 -13.51
C PHE A 136 -53.24 34.35 -12.93
N HIS A 137 -52.86 33.12 -12.55
CA HIS A 137 -53.71 32.09 -11.94
C HIS A 137 -53.25 31.77 -10.51
N SER A 138 -52.88 32.82 -9.76
CA SER A 138 -52.76 32.75 -8.30
C SER A 138 -54.12 32.67 -7.61
N GLU A 139 -55.20 33.00 -8.34
CA GLU A 139 -56.57 32.57 -8.07
C GLU A 139 -56.86 31.21 -8.76
N ILE A 140 -57.64 30.34 -8.09
CA ILE A 140 -58.16 29.02 -8.56
C ILE A 140 -57.24 27.77 -8.36
N SER A 141 -56.99 27.43 -7.09
CA SER A 141 -57.29 26.12 -6.45
C SER A 141 -57.21 24.72 -7.16
N VAL A 142 -56.21 23.91 -6.76
CA VAL A 142 -56.20 22.44 -6.39
C VAL A 142 -56.38 21.30 -7.47
N PRO A 143 -56.17 19.96 -7.21
CA PRO A 143 -55.15 19.17 -7.98
C PRO A 143 -55.47 17.70 -8.43
N ALA A 144 -54.50 17.02 -9.09
CA ALA A 144 -54.29 15.54 -9.21
C ALA A 144 -52.79 15.27 -9.58
N LYS A 145 -52.03 14.22 -9.21
CA LYS A 145 -52.17 12.72 -9.20
C LYS A 145 -52.05 12.07 -10.61
N ASP A 146 -51.32 10.97 -10.88
CA ASP A 146 -50.69 9.90 -10.06
C ASP A 146 -49.47 9.14 -10.69
N GLU A 147 -48.62 8.56 -9.82
CA GLU A 147 -47.81 7.29 -9.81
C GLU A 147 -47.03 6.63 -11.03
N LYS A 148 -45.73 6.29 -10.77
CA LYS A 148 -45.00 4.96 -10.92
C LYS A 148 -44.82 4.30 -12.34
N SER A 149 -44.08 3.19 -12.65
CA SER A 149 -42.99 2.28 -12.11
C SER A 149 -42.61 1.22 -13.22
N SER A 150 -41.54 0.38 -13.27
CA SER A 150 -40.17 0.22 -12.66
C SER A 150 -39.42 -1.01 -13.29
N SER A 151 -38.14 -1.30 -12.91
CA SER A 151 -37.37 -2.59 -13.05
C SER A 151 -36.96 -3.13 -14.45
N SER A 152 -36.00 -4.07 -14.66
CA SER A 152 -34.72 -4.46 -13.98
C SER A 152 -33.89 -5.48 -14.82
N VAL A 153 -32.55 -5.44 -14.68
CA VAL A 153 -31.52 -6.54 -14.62
C VAL A 153 -31.59 -7.80 -15.52
N GLU A 154 -30.46 -8.18 -16.15
CA GLU A 154 -29.90 -9.57 -16.17
C GLU A 154 -28.42 -9.60 -16.67
N GLU A 155 -27.62 -10.60 -16.27
CA GLU A 155 -26.15 -10.73 -16.48
C GLU A 155 -25.71 -12.20 -16.81
N ASP A 156 -24.39 -12.43 -16.84
CA ASP A 156 -23.62 -13.70 -16.81
C ASP A 156 -23.42 -14.59 -18.05
N LYS A 157 -22.12 -14.95 -18.26
CA LYS A 157 -21.55 -16.26 -18.68
C LYS A 157 -20.04 -16.18 -18.92
N ASN A 158 -19.25 -17.04 -18.26
CA ASN A 158 -18.10 -17.80 -18.82
C ASN A 158 -17.30 -18.54 -17.73
N ASP A 159 -17.73 -19.75 -17.34
CA ASP A 159 -17.05 -20.59 -16.34
C ASP A 159 -16.18 -21.73 -16.93
N GLU A 160 -16.13 -21.89 -18.25
CA GLU A 160 -15.72 -23.17 -18.87
C GLU A 160 -14.19 -23.41 -18.95
N GLU A 161 -13.35 -22.37 -18.92
CA GLU A 161 -11.90 -22.53 -19.12
C GLU A 161 -11.14 -23.06 -17.88
N GLU A 162 -11.65 -22.82 -16.66
CA GLU A 162 -10.91 -23.14 -15.43
C GLU A 162 -10.86 -24.66 -15.14
N ALA A 163 -11.83 -25.42 -15.65
CA ALA A 163 -11.94 -26.87 -15.45
C ALA A 163 -10.80 -27.65 -16.13
N ALA A 164 -10.42 -27.27 -17.35
CA ALA A 164 -9.42 -27.98 -18.14
C ALA A 164 -8.02 -27.93 -17.51
N PHE A 165 -7.65 -26.80 -16.90
CA PHE A 165 -6.36 -26.62 -16.25
C PHE A 165 -6.20 -27.53 -15.02
N LYS A 166 -7.27 -27.65 -14.21
CA LYS A 166 -7.30 -28.48 -12.99
C LYS A 166 -7.10 -29.97 -13.31
N GLU A 167 -7.62 -30.47 -14.43
CA GLU A 167 -7.41 -31.86 -14.86
C GLU A 167 -5.98 -32.11 -15.41
N ALA A 168 -5.38 -31.14 -16.11
CA ALA A 168 -4.01 -31.24 -16.59
C ALA A 168 -3.00 -31.37 -15.44
N LEU A 169 -3.17 -30.59 -14.35
CA LEU A 169 -2.35 -30.69 -13.15
C LEU A 169 -2.49 -32.06 -12.46
N LYS A 170 -3.73 -32.54 -12.30
CA LYS A 170 -4.05 -33.82 -11.66
C LYS A 170 -3.32 -35.02 -12.28
N ASN A 171 -3.07 -34.97 -13.59
CA ASN A 171 -2.30 -36.00 -14.29
C ASN A 171 -0.77 -35.90 -14.06
N ARG A 172 -0.19 -34.72 -13.78
CA ARG A 172 1.24 -34.58 -13.46
C ARG A 172 1.62 -35.11 -12.07
N PHE A 173 0.72 -35.06 -11.09
CA PHE A 173 0.98 -35.55 -9.72
C PHE A 173 0.70 -37.06 -9.53
N LYS A 174 0.34 -37.78 -10.61
CA LYS A 174 -0.15 -39.16 -10.60
C LYS A 174 0.96 -40.18 -10.31
N GLY A 175 1.28 -40.34 -9.02
CA GLY A 175 2.31 -41.26 -8.51
C GLY A 175 3.00 -40.77 -7.23
N ILE A 176 2.84 -39.48 -6.88
CA ILE A 176 3.41 -38.90 -5.66
C ILE A 176 2.48 -39.17 -4.47
N ASN A 177 3.04 -39.51 -3.31
CA ASN A 177 2.24 -39.81 -2.12
C ASN A 177 1.40 -38.58 -1.69
N PRO A 178 0.07 -38.69 -1.56
CA PRO A 178 -0.80 -37.54 -1.31
C PRO A 178 -0.56 -36.87 0.06
N VAL A 179 0.01 -37.59 1.03
CA VAL A 179 0.40 -37.02 2.33
C VAL A 179 1.65 -36.12 2.18
N LEU A 180 2.55 -36.43 1.23
CA LEU A 180 3.68 -35.57 0.91
C LEU A 180 3.23 -34.33 0.14
N VAL A 181 2.36 -34.47 -0.86
CA VAL A 181 1.79 -33.33 -1.60
C VAL A 181 1.11 -32.35 -0.63
N LYS A 182 0.23 -32.83 0.25
CA LYS A 182 -0.43 -31.98 1.26
C LYS A 182 0.56 -31.30 2.22
N LYS A 183 1.66 -31.95 2.59
CA LYS A 183 2.73 -31.35 3.42
C LYS A 183 3.56 -30.32 2.66
N ILE A 184 3.77 -30.50 1.35
CA ILE A 184 4.47 -29.53 0.50
C ILE A 184 3.60 -28.29 0.34
N LEU A 185 2.34 -28.43 -0.10
CA LEU A 185 1.39 -27.31 -0.24
C LEU A 185 1.19 -26.55 1.07
N ALA A 186 1.05 -27.23 2.21
CA ALA A 186 0.97 -26.57 3.51
C ALA A 186 2.25 -25.81 3.90
N LYS A 187 3.43 -26.32 3.50
CA LYS A 187 4.72 -25.66 3.75
C LYS A 187 4.94 -24.47 2.82
N GLU A 188 4.53 -24.57 1.56
CA GLU A 188 4.56 -23.47 0.59
C GLU A 188 3.60 -22.36 1.02
N LYS A 189 2.36 -22.70 1.42
CA LYS A 189 1.41 -21.75 2.02
C LYS A 189 2.02 -21.02 3.23
N LEU A 190 2.56 -21.74 4.22
CA LEU A 190 3.17 -21.11 5.40
C LEU A 190 4.41 -20.27 5.08
N LEU A 191 5.19 -20.64 4.05
CA LEU A 191 6.34 -19.86 3.58
C LEU A 191 5.89 -18.57 2.88
N MET A 192 4.82 -18.66 2.08
CA MET A 192 4.23 -17.58 1.31
C MET A 192 3.48 -16.58 2.19
N GLU A 193 2.65 -17.05 3.13
CA GLU A 193 2.04 -16.22 4.20
C GLU A 193 3.12 -15.45 4.96
N LYS A 194 4.23 -16.14 5.30
CA LYS A 194 5.37 -15.49 5.94
C LYS A 194 6.04 -14.45 5.04
N GLU A 195 6.23 -14.71 3.75
CA GLU A 195 6.83 -13.72 2.85
C GLU A 195 5.95 -12.47 2.69
N LEU A 196 4.64 -12.65 2.51
CA LEU A 196 3.65 -11.56 2.39
C LEU A 196 3.60 -10.66 3.64
N VAL A 197 3.83 -11.25 4.82
CA VAL A 197 3.83 -10.58 6.14
C VAL A 197 5.24 -10.10 6.57
N THR A 198 6.33 -10.46 5.87
CA THR A 198 7.68 -9.99 6.23
C THR A 198 7.99 -8.57 5.79
N ASP A 199 7.85 -7.63 6.73
CA ASP A 199 8.39 -6.28 6.64
C ASP A 199 9.90 -6.30 6.32
N LYS A 200 10.30 -5.52 5.32
CA LYS A 200 11.73 -5.41 4.90
C LYS A 200 12.62 -5.05 6.09
N GLU A 201 12.21 -4.03 6.86
CA GLU A 201 12.93 -3.52 8.03
C GLU A 201 13.22 -4.61 9.06
N LYS A 202 12.22 -5.43 9.42
CA LYS A 202 12.41 -6.57 10.34
C LYS A 202 13.41 -7.59 9.79
N THR A 203 13.37 -7.88 8.48
CA THR A 203 14.37 -8.79 7.87
C THR A 203 15.77 -8.20 7.85
N ASP A 204 15.93 -6.88 7.73
CA ASP A 204 17.22 -6.21 7.71
C ASP A 204 17.78 -5.98 9.12
N GLU A 205 16.95 -5.73 10.12
CA GLU A 205 17.34 -5.79 11.54
C GLU A 205 17.85 -7.19 11.92
N LEU A 206 17.15 -8.26 11.51
CA LEU A 206 17.60 -9.63 11.79
C LEU A 206 18.96 -9.94 11.14
N LYS A 207 19.22 -9.47 9.91
CA LYS A 207 20.54 -9.56 9.27
C LYS A 207 21.61 -8.80 10.05
N GLN A 208 21.30 -7.58 10.52
CA GLN A 208 22.23 -6.78 11.33
C GLN A 208 22.56 -7.46 12.68
N ILE A 209 21.59 -8.14 13.30
CA ILE A 209 21.78 -8.93 14.52
C ILE A 209 22.66 -10.16 14.27
N ASP A 210 22.48 -10.86 13.14
CA ASP A 210 23.33 -12.00 12.80
C ASP A 210 24.76 -11.55 12.44
N GLN A 211 24.90 -10.41 11.76
CA GLN A 211 26.19 -9.79 11.43
C GLN A 211 26.94 -9.24 12.67
N LEU A 212 26.22 -8.87 13.74
CA LEU A 212 26.80 -8.44 15.02
C LEU A 212 27.68 -9.53 15.64
N TYR A 213 27.30 -10.81 15.49
CA TYR A 213 28.07 -11.95 15.98
C TYR A 213 29.39 -12.13 15.20
N ASP A 214 29.37 -11.99 13.88
CA ASP A 214 30.58 -12.04 13.07
C ASP A 214 31.51 -10.85 13.37
N VAL A 215 30.96 -9.65 13.64
CA VAL A 215 31.75 -8.51 14.14
C VAL A 215 32.39 -8.84 15.49
N ALA A 216 31.67 -9.46 16.44
CA ALA A 216 32.26 -9.89 17.71
C ALA A 216 33.37 -10.95 17.53
N ARG A 217 33.18 -11.91 16.62
CA ARG A 217 34.16 -12.93 16.24
C ARG A 217 35.42 -12.31 15.62
N PHE A 218 35.27 -11.37 14.70
CA PHE A 218 36.37 -10.63 14.08
C PHE A 218 37.10 -9.73 15.09
N LEU A 219 36.37 -9.09 16.00
CA LEU A 219 36.95 -8.30 17.08
C LEU A 219 37.81 -9.18 17.99
N ARG A 220 37.33 -10.37 18.39
CA ARG A 220 38.14 -11.32 19.16
C ARG A 220 39.41 -11.75 18.40
N SER A 221 39.29 -12.05 17.09
CA SER A 221 40.42 -12.43 16.24
C SER A 221 41.49 -11.31 16.15
N THR A 222 41.07 -10.07 15.90
CA THR A 222 42.00 -8.93 15.80
C THR A 222 42.70 -8.61 17.13
N PHE A 223 42.01 -8.70 18.28
CA PHE A 223 42.64 -8.52 19.60
C PHE A 223 43.56 -9.69 20.02
N ILE A 224 43.36 -10.89 19.48
CA ILE A 224 44.31 -12.00 19.64
C ILE A 224 45.59 -11.71 18.83
N ASN A 225 45.46 -11.41 17.53
CA ASN A 225 46.58 -11.15 16.64
C ASN A 225 47.43 -9.94 17.09
N GLU A 226 46.77 -8.84 17.43
CA GLU A 226 47.40 -7.58 17.87
C GLU A 226 48.02 -7.67 19.28
N LYS A 227 47.76 -8.76 20.03
CA LYS A 227 48.17 -9.06 21.41
C LYS A 227 47.77 -8.05 22.51
N LYS A 228 47.41 -6.81 22.18
CA LYS A 228 46.88 -5.76 23.08
C LYS A 228 45.52 -6.16 23.69
N VAL A 229 45.13 -5.50 24.79
CA VAL A 229 43.85 -5.75 25.50
C VAL A 229 42.86 -4.59 25.33
N ALA A 230 43.36 -3.40 25.00
CA ALA A 230 42.57 -2.25 24.57
C ALA A 230 43.13 -1.67 23.26
N LEU A 231 42.25 -1.18 22.38
CA LEU A 231 42.59 -0.57 21.09
C LEU A 231 41.73 0.66 20.83
N ARG A 232 42.28 1.65 20.11
CA ARG A 232 41.55 2.86 19.69
C ARG A 232 40.56 2.55 18.58
N MET A 233 39.39 3.18 18.60
CA MET A 233 38.36 3.01 17.57
C MET A 233 38.90 3.37 16.17
N ASP A 234 39.73 4.40 16.05
CA ASP A 234 40.42 4.81 14.81
C ASP A 234 41.21 3.69 14.13
N PHE A 235 41.66 2.69 14.90
CA PHE A 235 42.46 1.55 14.44
C PHE A 235 41.61 0.28 14.23
N LEU A 236 40.45 0.19 14.89
CA LEU A 236 39.50 -0.90 14.75
C LEU A 236 38.57 -0.70 13.56
N LEU A 237 38.06 0.51 13.36
CA LEU A 237 37.11 0.83 12.29
C LEU A 237 37.67 0.51 10.89
N PRO A 238 38.91 0.89 10.51
CA PRO A 238 39.46 0.52 9.19
C PRO A 238 39.67 -0.99 9.01
N ARG A 239 39.90 -1.74 10.11
CA ARG A 239 40.02 -3.20 10.08
C ARG A 239 38.66 -3.87 9.91
N LEU A 240 37.62 -3.36 10.59
CA LEU A 240 36.24 -3.81 10.43
C LEU A 240 35.71 -3.50 9.02
N LEU A 241 35.88 -2.28 8.53
CA LEU A 241 35.46 -1.84 7.19
C LEU A 241 36.17 -2.61 6.05
N LYS A 242 37.36 -3.16 6.29
CA LYS A 242 38.04 -4.04 5.33
C LYS A 242 37.43 -5.45 5.26
N SER A 243 36.67 -5.87 6.27
CA SER A 243 36.08 -7.22 6.38
C SER A 243 34.56 -7.25 6.28
N PHE A 244 33.89 -6.09 6.41
CA PHE A 244 32.44 -5.97 6.28
C PHE A 244 32.06 -4.74 5.45
N SER A 245 31.16 -4.91 4.48
CA SER A 245 30.72 -3.88 3.54
C SER A 245 29.65 -2.95 4.14
N PHE A 246 30.02 -2.20 5.19
CA PHE A 246 29.17 -1.20 5.85
C PHE A 246 29.78 0.21 5.80
N ASN A 247 29.00 1.22 6.15
CA ASN A 247 29.53 2.57 6.37
C ASN A 247 30.20 2.70 7.75
N ALA A 248 31.19 3.59 7.85
CA ALA A 248 31.85 3.94 9.11
C ALA A 248 30.92 4.34 10.28
N PRO A 249 29.86 5.17 10.11
CA PRO A 249 28.90 5.46 11.19
C PRO A 249 28.14 4.22 11.66
N ASP A 250 27.77 3.32 10.76
CA ASP A 250 26.95 2.14 11.09
C ASP A 250 27.77 1.07 11.81
N MET A 251 29.06 0.94 11.48
CA MET A 251 30.01 0.15 12.29
C MET A 251 30.24 0.74 13.69
N ASN A 252 30.22 2.07 13.85
CA ASN A 252 30.25 2.67 15.18
C ASN A 252 28.99 2.38 15.99
N LYS A 253 27.79 2.41 15.37
CA LYS A 253 26.54 1.98 16.02
C LYS A 253 26.62 0.51 16.44
N MET A 254 27.06 -0.38 15.54
CA MET A 254 27.15 -1.81 15.79
C MET A 254 28.13 -2.17 16.93
N VAL A 255 29.30 -1.52 17.00
CA VAL A 255 30.25 -1.72 18.11
C VAL A 255 29.71 -1.14 19.43
N LYS A 256 28.94 -0.05 19.41
CA LYS A 256 28.27 0.49 20.60
C LYS A 256 27.18 -0.46 21.12
N LEU A 257 26.30 -0.94 20.23
CA LEU A 257 25.30 -1.96 20.54
C LEU A 257 25.94 -3.24 21.13
N LEU A 258 27.07 -3.70 20.58
CA LEU A 258 27.79 -4.86 21.13
C LEU A 258 28.31 -4.62 22.56
N SER A 259 28.68 -3.39 22.91
CA SER A 259 29.12 -3.04 24.27
C SER A 259 27.97 -2.92 25.28
N GLU A 260 26.77 -2.59 24.81
CA GLU A 260 25.52 -2.54 25.58
C GLU A 260 24.93 -3.95 25.79
N LEU A 261 24.92 -4.77 24.74
CA LEU A 261 24.45 -6.17 24.74
C LEU A 261 25.41 -7.13 25.43
N SER A 262 26.70 -6.81 25.52
CA SER A 262 27.72 -7.70 26.08
C SER A 262 28.85 -6.93 26.80
N PRO A 263 28.53 -6.17 27.87
CA PRO A 263 29.51 -5.41 28.65
C PRO A 263 30.56 -6.30 29.33
N THR A 264 30.32 -7.61 29.44
CA THR A 264 31.30 -8.59 29.91
C THR A 264 32.39 -8.88 28.87
N PHE A 265 32.07 -8.81 27.57
CA PHE A 265 32.99 -9.07 26.45
C PHE A 265 33.70 -7.80 25.96
N LEU A 266 32.94 -6.73 25.77
CA LEU A 266 33.39 -5.46 25.19
C LEU A 266 33.03 -4.29 26.10
N LYS A 267 34.02 -3.49 26.48
CA LYS A 267 33.82 -2.23 27.21
C LYS A 267 34.40 -1.07 26.42
N LEU A 268 33.58 -0.06 26.13
CA LEU A 268 34.04 1.20 25.56
C LEU A 268 34.46 2.14 26.69
N ILE A 269 35.62 2.79 26.53
CA ILE A 269 36.23 3.70 27.49
C ILE A 269 36.73 4.93 26.71
N ASN A 270 36.04 6.06 26.84
CA ASN A 270 36.56 7.32 26.30
C ASN A 270 37.65 7.87 27.24
N ILE A 271 38.82 8.21 26.69
CA ILE A 271 39.89 8.88 27.42
C ILE A 271 40.38 10.04 26.57
N ARG A 272 40.27 11.27 27.08
CA ARG A 272 40.73 12.51 26.42
C ARG A 272 40.27 12.62 24.96
N ASN A 273 38.95 12.53 24.74
CA ASN A 273 38.32 12.59 23.42
C ASN A 273 38.80 11.51 22.43
N THR A 274 39.26 10.36 22.93
CA THR A 274 39.61 9.19 22.12
C THR A 274 38.88 7.97 22.66
N ASP A 275 38.09 7.30 21.82
CA ASP A 275 37.37 6.08 22.20
C ASP A 275 38.31 4.86 22.15
N TYR A 276 38.42 4.15 23.27
CA TYR A 276 39.10 2.86 23.36
C TYR A 276 38.09 1.74 23.57
N ALA A 277 38.20 0.68 22.79
CA ALA A 277 37.53 -0.59 23.06
C ALA A 277 38.47 -1.50 23.86
N LYS A 278 38.04 -1.98 25.03
CA LYS A 278 38.67 -3.08 25.77
C LYS A 278 37.90 -4.37 25.48
N VAL A 279 38.61 -5.45 25.14
CA VAL A 279 38.03 -6.78 24.92
C VAL A 279 38.66 -7.81 25.86
N ASP A 280 37.84 -8.48 26.65
CA ASP A 280 38.29 -9.49 27.60
C ASP A 280 38.35 -10.88 26.92
N LYS A 281 39.57 -11.24 26.49
CA LYS A 281 39.88 -12.39 25.61
C LYS A 281 39.38 -13.75 26.11
N ASN A 282 39.24 -13.89 27.42
CA ASN A 282 38.85 -15.12 28.12
C ASN A 282 37.33 -15.39 28.03
N VAL A 283 36.52 -14.42 27.62
CA VAL A 283 35.07 -14.61 27.45
C VAL A 283 34.81 -15.53 26.25
N SER A 284 34.01 -16.58 26.49
CA SER A 284 33.58 -17.52 25.45
C SER A 284 32.64 -16.85 24.47
N LEU A 285 32.89 -17.04 23.17
CA LEU A 285 32.07 -16.50 22.08
C LEU A 285 30.60 -16.97 22.17
N LEU A 286 30.38 -18.18 22.70
CA LEU A 286 29.06 -18.76 23.02
C LEU A 286 28.24 -17.95 24.04
N LEU A 287 28.86 -17.15 24.90
CA LEU A 287 28.14 -16.28 25.83
C LEU A 287 27.61 -15.04 25.11
N VAL A 288 28.41 -14.48 24.19
CA VAL A 288 28.01 -13.37 23.32
C VAL A 288 26.90 -13.81 22.37
N GLU A 289 27.01 -15.01 21.80
CA GLU A 289 25.96 -15.64 20.99
C GLU A 289 24.63 -15.78 21.76
N LYS A 290 24.68 -16.17 23.04
CA LYS A 290 23.47 -16.20 23.89
C LYS A 290 22.91 -14.80 24.12
N SER A 291 23.69 -13.82 24.55
CA SER A 291 23.20 -12.45 24.77
C SER A 291 22.63 -11.80 23.50
N ILE A 292 23.18 -12.12 22.31
CA ILE A 292 22.62 -11.68 21.02
C ILE A 292 21.29 -12.38 20.73
N ASN A 293 21.18 -13.70 20.94
CA ASN A 293 19.94 -14.44 20.74
C ASN A 293 18.84 -14.07 21.77
N ASP A 294 19.21 -13.80 23.03
CA ASP A 294 18.27 -13.35 24.07
C ASP A 294 17.67 -11.97 23.72
N HIS A 295 18.43 -11.10 23.04
CA HIS A 295 17.90 -9.87 22.46
C HIS A 295 17.06 -10.13 21.20
N LYS A 296 17.48 -11.05 20.33
CA LYS A 296 16.74 -11.49 19.12
C LYS A 296 15.37 -12.08 19.44
N ASN A 297 15.22 -12.72 20.60
CA ASN A 297 13.97 -13.30 21.11
C ASN A 297 13.08 -12.30 21.88
N LYS A 298 13.50 -11.04 22.03
CA LYS A 298 12.81 -10.00 22.82
C LYS A 298 12.26 -8.85 21.96
N LYS A 299 12.38 -8.97 20.64
CA LYS A 299 11.78 -8.12 19.61
C LYS A 299 10.76 -8.92 18.80
#